data_AF-A0A7S1ZTQ4-F1
#
_entry.id   AF-A0A7S1ZTQ4-F1
#
_cell.length_a   1.000
_cell.length_b   1.000
_cell.length_c   1.000
_cell.angle_alpha   90.00
_cell.angle_beta   90.00
_cell.angle_gamma   90.00
#
_symmetry.space_group_name_H-M   'P 1'
#
loop_
_entity.id
_entity.type
_entity.pdbx_description
1 polymer ?
#
loop_
_entity_poly.entity_id
_entity_poly.type
_entity_poly.pdbx_seq_one_letter_code
_entity_poly.pdbx_strand_id
1 'polypeptide(L)'
;NDDVSDQYYFDLTAYALWRTAADLIPNFVQRDKFAKDIGRGIYKESKQRGLLLEQLNQKEKDNREGAPNGSLTGTIPAVLEILDLFKSTQFCLNYRLGGDDSSRTGQSVFDELDDEDIQDGASVNCLISVYQPAMLGASLQITGEGSRFSPEFVGSTLSAMWEEAGITASFETYFVDQEYRPNPKDFFPDEQLLQFTLTRKK
;
A
#
# COMPACT_ATOMS: atom_id res chain seq x y z
N ASN A 1 2.08 -27.20 -2.47
CA ASN A 1 1.97 -27.17 -3.95
C ASN A 1 1.53 -25.76 -4.28
N ASP A 2 2.48 -24.84 -4.17
CA ASP A 2 2.26 -23.45 -4.57
C ASP A 2 2.53 -23.40 -6.06
N ASP A 3 1.51 -23.05 -6.82
CA ASP A 3 1.61 -23.04 -8.27
C ASP A 3 2.40 -21.79 -8.67
N VAL A 4 3.72 -21.94 -8.80
CA VAL A 4 4.62 -20.93 -9.35
C VAL A 4 4.08 -20.38 -10.69
N SER A 5 3.24 -21.15 -11.40
CA SER A 5 2.55 -20.70 -12.60
C SER A 5 1.51 -19.60 -12.35
N ASP A 6 0.83 -19.58 -11.19
CA ASP A 6 -0.15 -18.55 -10.84
C ASP A 6 0.52 -17.21 -10.53
N GLN A 7 1.62 -17.22 -9.76
CA GLN A 7 2.38 -16.01 -9.47
C GLN A 7 3.01 -15.42 -10.73
N TYR A 8 3.63 -16.26 -11.57
CA TYR A 8 4.21 -15.82 -12.85
C TYR A 8 3.14 -15.29 -13.81
N TYR A 9 2.00 -15.97 -13.89
CA TYR A 9 0.88 -15.53 -14.71
C TYR A 9 0.35 -14.17 -14.25
N PHE A 10 0.22 -13.97 -12.94
CA PHE A 10 -0.23 -12.72 -12.37
C PHE A 10 0.77 -11.58 -12.63
N ASP A 11 2.07 -11.82 -12.41
CA ASP A 11 3.15 -10.86 -12.71
C ASP A 11 3.14 -10.44 -14.19
N LEU A 12 3.06 -11.41 -15.10
CA LEU A 12 3.01 -11.15 -16.54
C LEU A 12 1.75 -10.38 -16.96
N THR A 13 0.60 -10.75 -16.41
CA THR A 13 -0.68 -10.10 -16.69
C THR A 13 -0.67 -8.65 -16.21
N ALA A 14 -0.13 -8.42 -15.02
CA ALA A 14 0.06 -7.10 -14.47
C ALA A 14 1.01 -6.26 -15.31
N TYR A 15 2.16 -6.82 -15.69
CA TYR A 15 3.07 -6.17 -16.61
C TYR A 15 2.33 -5.72 -17.87
N ALA A 16 1.61 -6.62 -18.55
CA ALA A 16 0.87 -6.29 -19.76
C ALA A 16 -0.17 -5.19 -19.55
N LEU A 17 -0.94 -5.23 -18.46
CA LEU A 17 -1.93 -4.21 -18.12
C LEU A 17 -1.28 -2.84 -17.95
N TRP A 18 -0.23 -2.76 -17.13
CA TRP A 18 0.43 -1.49 -16.82
C TRP A 18 1.24 -0.94 -17.99
N ARG A 19 1.88 -1.80 -18.79
CA ARG A 19 2.49 -1.40 -20.06
C ARG A 19 1.47 -0.78 -21.01
N THR A 20 0.34 -1.45 -21.21
CA THR A 20 -0.73 -0.96 -22.07
C THR A 20 -1.29 0.37 -21.56
N ALA A 21 -1.51 0.49 -20.24
CA ALA A 21 -1.95 1.74 -19.64
C ALA A 21 -0.91 2.87 -19.78
N ALA A 22 0.38 2.56 -19.69
CA ALA A 22 1.45 3.53 -19.90
C ALA A 22 1.43 4.09 -21.34
N ASP A 23 1.23 3.22 -22.34
CA ASP A 23 1.14 3.62 -23.75
C ASP A 23 -0.10 4.47 -24.04
N LEU A 24 -1.22 4.21 -23.35
CA LEU A 24 -2.50 4.89 -23.58
C LEU A 24 -2.69 6.17 -22.75
N ILE A 25 -2.03 6.30 -21.59
CA ILE A 25 -2.22 7.41 -20.66
C ILE A 25 -0.97 8.32 -20.70
N PRO A 26 -1.01 9.47 -21.41
CA PRO A 26 0.20 10.23 -21.71
C PRO A 26 0.71 11.11 -20.56
N ASN A 27 -0.12 11.43 -19.55
CA ASN A 27 0.28 12.32 -18.47
C ASN A 27 0.30 11.64 -17.09
N PHE A 28 1.18 12.13 -16.23
CA PHE A 28 1.43 11.55 -14.90
C PHE A 28 0.23 11.65 -13.95
N VAL A 29 -0.58 12.70 -14.05
CA VAL A 29 -1.76 12.88 -13.18
C VAL A 29 -2.83 11.81 -13.45
N GLN A 30 -3.08 11.50 -14.72
CA GLN A 30 -4.02 10.44 -15.09
C GLN A 30 -3.46 9.05 -14.77
N ARG A 31 -2.15 8.86 -14.87
CA ARG A 31 -1.46 7.63 -14.44
C ARG A 31 -1.60 7.40 -12.93
N ASP A 32 -1.37 8.42 -12.12
CA ASP A 32 -1.61 8.38 -10.67
C ASP A 32 -3.08 8.09 -10.36
N LYS A 33 -4.01 8.74 -11.06
CA LYS A 33 -5.44 8.46 -10.93
C LYS A 33 -5.77 7.01 -11.26
N PHE A 34 -5.23 6.46 -12.35
CA PHE A 34 -5.43 5.07 -12.74
C PHE A 34 -4.97 4.09 -11.65
N ALA A 35 -3.77 4.29 -11.10
CA ALA A 35 -3.24 3.49 -10.00
C ALA A 35 -4.18 3.53 -8.77
N LYS A 36 -4.60 4.74 -8.38
CA LYS A 36 -5.55 4.94 -7.27
C LYS A 36 -6.92 4.31 -7.53
N ASP A 37 -7.43 4.38 -8.75
CA ASP A 37 -8.72 3.79 -9.11
C ASP A 37 -8.70 2.26 -9.03
N ILE A 38 -7.57 1.61 -9.38
CA ILE A 38 -7.37 0.17 -9.13
C ILE A 38 -7.41 -0.13 -7.63
N GLY A 39 -6.64 0.63 -6.82
CA GLY A 39 -6.63 0.46 -5.37
C GLY A 39 -8.00 0.64 -4.73
N ARG A 40 -8.76 1.65 -5.15
CA ARG A 40 -10.16 1.87 -4.74
C ARG A 40 -11.07 0.70 -5.14
N GLY A 41 -10.87 0.16 -6.33
CA GLY A 41 -11.59 -1.02 -6.81
C GLY A 41 -11.34 -2.24 -5.91
N ILE A 42 -10.08 -2.54 -5.63
CA ILE A 42 -9.68 -3.63 -4.73
C ILE A 42 -10.28 -3.42 -3.34
N TYR A 43 -10.09 -2.25 -2.74
CA TYR A 43 -10.60 -1.95 -1.40
C TYR A 43 -12.12 -2.11 -1.31
N LYS A 44 -12.85 -1.55 -2.29
CA LYS A 44 -14.32 -1.66 -2.35
C LYS A 44 -14.78 -3.10 -2.51
N GLU A 45 -14.17 -3.85 -3.42
CA GLU A 45 -14.55 -5.25 -3.67
C GLU A 45 -14.27 -6.12 -2.44
N SER A 46 -13.12 -5.92 -1.76
CA SER A 46 -12.76 -6.63 -0.53
C SER A 46 -13.78 -6.38 0.59
N LYS A 47 -14.27 -5.13 0.74
CA LYS A 47 -15.38 -4.82 1.66
C LYS A 47 -16.67 -5.52 1.26
N GLN A 48 -17.06 -5.42 -0.02
CA GLN A 48 -18.31 -6.00 -0.53
C GLN A 48 -18.38 -7.51 -0.37
N ARG A 49 -17.23 -8.19 -0.46
CA ARG A 49 -17.10 -9.64 -0.27
C ARG A 49 -16.92 -10.06 1.19
N GLY A 50 -16.85 -9.12 2.13
CA GLY A 50 -16.61 -9.41 3.54
C GLY A 50 -15.22 -10.00 3.81
N LEU A 51 -14.23 -9.65 2.99
CA LEU A 51 -12.84 -10.10 3.15
C LEU A 51 -12.05 -9.25 4.16
N LEU A 52 -12.56 -8.06 4.48
CA LEU A 52 -12.07 -7.21 5.57
C LEU A 52 -13.02 -7.40 6.76
N LEU A 53 -12.49 -7.53 7.96
CA LEU A 53 -13.29 -7.82 9.15
C LEU A 53 -14.11 -6.56 9.50
N GLU A 54 -15.43 -6.72 9.67
CA GLU A 54 -16.33 -5.62 10.05
C GLU A 54 -16.07 -5.04 11.46
N GLN A 55 -14.99 -5.42 12.15
CA GLN A 55 -14.74 -5.08 13.55
C GLN A 55 -14.51 -3.57 13.78
N LEU A 56 -14.14 -2.81 12.74
CA LEU A 56 -14.17 -1.35 12.76
C LEU A 56 -15.56 -0.76 12.45
N ASN A 57 -16.35 -1.40 11.58
CA ASN A 57 -17.67 -0.92 11.16
C ASN A 57 -18.71 -0.92 12.29
N GLN A 58 -18.58 -1.78 13.31
CA GLN A 58 -19.53 -1.84 14.44
C GLN A 58 -19.20 -0.80 15.53
N LYS A 59 -17.93 -0.64 15.91
CA LYS A 59 -17.53 0.36 16.92
C LYS A 59 -17.60 1.80 16.39
N GLU A 60 -17.39 2.02 15.09
CA GLU A 60 -17.56 3.34 14.47
C GLU A 60 -19.01 3.73 14.21
N LYS A 61 -19.94 2.76 14.08
CA LYS A 61 -21.37 3.06 14.00
C LYS A 61 -21.98 3.37 15.37
N ASP A 62 -21.50 2.71 16.43
CA ASP A 62 -22.00 2.93 17.79
C ASP A 62 -21.35 4.15 18.50
N ASN A 63 -20.17 4.61 18.05
CA ASN A 63 -19.46 5.79 18.60
C ASN A 63 -19.49 7.03 17.70
N ARG A 64 -20.51 7.24 16.85
CA ARG A 64 -20.63 8.45 15.98
C ARG A 64 -20.79 9.79 16.72
N GLU A 65 -20.62 9.82 18.03
CA GLU A 65 -20.44 11.05 18.81
C GLU A 65 -18.99 11.25 19.29
N GLY A 66 -18.01 10.40 18.93
CA GLY A 66 -16.64 10.52 19.49
C GLY A 66 -15.45 9.93 18.74
N ALA A 67 -15.59 9.19 17.62
CA ALA A 67 -14.43 8.79 16.81
C ALA A 67 -14.06 9.92 15.82
N PRO A 68 -12.87 10.53 15.89
CA PRO A 68 -12.53 11.64 15.01
C PRO A 68 -12.29 11.11 13.60
N ASN A 69 -13.10 11.56 12.64
CA ASN A 69 -12.69 11.56 11.23
C ASN A 69 -11.26 12.12 11.14
N GLY A 70 -10.33 11.33 10.61
CA GLY A 70 -8.92 11.70 10.49
C GLY A 70 -7.99 11.32 11.65
N SER A 71 -8.34 10.33 12.49
CA SER A 71 -7.36 9.70 13.40
C SER A 71 -6.54 8.64 12.66
N LEU A 72 -5.21 8.74 12.73
CA LEU A 72 -4.26 7.75 12.23
C LEU A 72 -4.22 6.53 13.14
N THR A 73 -4.19 6.71 14.46
CA THR A 73 -4.17 5.58 15.41
C THR A 73 -5.41 4.70 15.23
N GLY A 74 -6.57 5.31 14.97
CA GLY A 74 -7.82 4.62 14.65
C GLY A 74 -7.76 3.78 13.36
N THR A 75 -6.85 4.10 12.43
CA THR A 75 -6.71 3.37 11.15
C THR A 75 -5.82 2.13 11.24
N ILE A 76 -5.06 1.95 12.32
CA ILE A 76 -4.11 0.83 12.46
C ILE A 76 -4.77 -0.54 12.22
N PRO A 77 -5.96 -0.86 12.78
CA PRO A 77 -6.57 -2.16 12.52
C PRO A 77 -6.93 -2.36 11.04
N ALA A 78 -7.40 -1.31 10.34
CA ALA A 78 -7.71 -1.39 8.91
C ALA A 78 -6.46 -1.59 8.05
N VAL A 79 -5.34 -0.93 8.41
CA VAL A 79 -4.05 -1.14 7.76
C VAL A 79 -3.63 -2.60 7.87
N LEU A 80 -3.68 -3.17 9.09
CA LEU A 80 -3.31 -4.55 9.33
C LEU A 80 -4.21 -5.53 8.58
N GLU A 81 -5.53 -5.31 8.55
CA GLU A 81 -6.46 -6.16 7.80
C GLU A 81 -6.17 -6.18 6.30
N ILE A 82 -5.87 -5.03 5.70
CA ILE A 82 -5.51 -4.96 4.28
C ILE A 82 -4.19 -5.70 4.02
N LEU A 83 -3.18 -5.51 4.87
CA LEU A 83 -1.89 -6.18 4.73
C LEU A 83 -2.00 -7.69 4.94
N ASP A 84 -2.81 -8.14 5.91
CA ASP A 84 -3.12 -9.54 6.14
C ASP A 84 -3.93 -10.17 4.99
N LEU A 85 -4.79 -9.40 4.33
CA LEU A 85 -5.48 -9.85 3.13
C LEU A 85 -4.48 -10.15 2.00
N PHE A 86 -3.55 -9.23 1.72
CA PHE A 86 -2.52 -9.46 0.69
C PHE A 86 -1.60 -10.64 1.05
N LYS A 87 -1.22 -10.79 2.32
CA LYS A 87 -0.44 -11.93 2.78
C LYS A 87 -1.19 -13.26 2.67
N SER A 88 -2.45 -13.31 3.14
CA SER A 88 -3.25 -14.54 3.16
C SER A 88 -3.64 -15.01 1.76
N THR A 89 -3.78 -14.09 0.81
CA THR A 89 -4.00 -14.39 -0.62
C THR A 89 -2.73 -14.77 -1.37
N GLN A 90 -1.59 -14.91 -0.69
CA GLN A 90 -0.27 -15.18 -1.28
C GLN A 90 0.18 -14.11 -2.30
N PHE A 91 -0.40 -12.91 -2.25
CA PHE A 91 0.10 -11.79 -3.06
C PHE A 91 1.49 -11.35 -2.58
N CYS A 92 1.79 -11.46 -1.29
CA CYS A 92 3.14 -11.25 -0.76
C CYS A 92 3.44 -12.31 0.31
N LEU A 93 4.72 -12.56 0.54
CA LEU A 93 5.15 -13.52 1.56
C LEU A 93 4.90 -12.97 2.97
N ASN A 94 5.23 -11.70 3.17
CA ASN A 94 5.09 -11.02 4.46
C ASN A 94 5.08 -9.50 4.29
N TYR A 95 4.88 -8.78 5.39
CA TYR A 95 4.99 -7.32 5.44
C TYR A 95 5.59 -6.86 6.78
N ARG A 96 6.08 -5.61 6.82
CA ARG A 96 6.48 -4.90 8.05
C ARG A 96 5.91 -3.48 8.00
N LEU A 97 5.36 -3.03 9.11
CA LEU A 97 4.81 -1.69 9.31
C LEU A 97 5.73 -0.92 10.26
N GLY A 98 6.25 0.23 9.84
CA GLY A 98 7.28 0.99 10.56
C GLY A 98 8.72 0.71 10.09
N GLY A 99 9.68 1.46 10.65
CA GLY A 99 11.12 1.27 10.43
C GLY A 99 11.73 0.16 11.31
N ASP A 100 13.02 -0.13 11.12
CA ASP A 100 13.79 -1.17 11.83
C ASP A 100 13.95 -0.97 13.36
N ASP A 101 13.37 0.10 13.91
CA ASP A 101 13.31 0.27 15.36
C ASP A 101 12.37 -0.78 15.96
N SER A 102 12.97 -1.77 16.62
CA SER A 102 12.34 -2.88 17.35
C SER A 102 11.29 -2.47 18.41
N SER A 103 11.03 -1.18 18.60
CA SER A 103 9.99 -0.63 19.47
C SER A 103 8.65 -0.35 18.77
N ARG A 104 8.61 -0.37 17.42
CA ARG A 104 7.41 -0.09 16.63
C ARG A 104 6.89 -1.30 15.86
N THR A 105 6.63 -2.42 16.56
CA THR A 105 6.02 -3.61 15.96
C THR A 105 4.51 -3.39 15.75
N GLY A 106 4.12 -2.83 14.60
CA GLY A 106 2.77 -2.86 14.01
C GLY A 106 1.61 -2.19 14.76
N GLN A 107 1.64 -2.14 16.10
CA GLN A 107 0.61 -1.53 16.95
C GLN A 107 0.98 -0.10 17.39
N SER A 108 2.19 0.36 17.09
CA SER A 108 2.71 1.69 17.46
C SER A 108 3.33 2.41 16.26
N VAL A 109 2.82 2.14 15.05
CA VAL A 109 3.23 2.88 13.85
C VAL A 109 2.80 4.35 13.92
N PHE A 110 1.66 4.59 14.58
CA PHE A 110 1.14 5.90 14.91
C PHE A 110 0.94 5.98 16.42
N ASP A 111 1.10 7.17 16.97
CA ASP A 111 0.74 7.50 18.35
C ASP A 111 -0.16 8.75 18.41
N GLU A 112 -0.48 9.18 19.63
CA GLU A 112 -1.37 10.33 19.86
C GLU A 112 -0.80 11.64 19.31
N LEU A 113 0.54 11.77 19.21
CA LEU A 113 1.17 12.96 18.63
C LEU A 113 0.97 13.01 17.12
N ASP A 114 1.02 11.85 16.44
CA ASP A 114 0.71 11.77 15.01
C ASP A 114 -0.75 12.17 14.73
N ASP A 115 -1.68 11.81 15.63
CA ASP A 115 -3.07 12.24 15.55
C ASP A 115 -3.19 13.77 15.73
N GLU A 116 -2.52 14.35 16.73
CA GLU A 116 -2.47 15.81 16.93
C GLU A 116 -1.90 16.54 15.70
N ASP A 117 -0.78 16.06 15.16
CA ASP A 117 -0.14 16.62 13.97
C ASP A 117 -1.09 16.64 12.76
N ILE A 118 -1.79 15.53 12.49
CA ILE A 118 -2.79 15.50 11.41
C ILE A 118 -3.97 16.44 11.69
N GLN A 119 -4.44 16.53 12.94
CA GLN A 119 -5.55 17.43 13.28
C GLN A 119 -5.18 18.90 13.03
N ASP A 120 -3.93 19.28 13.31
CA ASP A 120 -3.36 20.60 13.07
C ASP A 120 -3.01 20.86 11.59
N GLY A 121 -3.16 19.84 10.73
CA GLY A 121 -2.91 19.93 9.30
C GLY A 121 -1.45 19.72 8.89
N ALA A 122 -0.61 19.22 9.80
CA ALA A 122 0.71 18.74 9.48
C ALA A 122 0.65 17.41 8.70
N SER A 123 1.81 16.99 8.21
CA SER A 123 1.97 15.73 7.48
C SER A 123 2.71 14.70 8.32
N VAL A 124 2.17 13.49 8.39
CA VAL A 124 2.79 12.34 9.08
C VAL A 124 3.31 11.36 8.04
N ASN A 125 4.49 10.78 8.27
CA ASN A 125 5.06 9.77 7.37
C ASN A 125 4.88 8.37 7.94
N CYS A 126 4.53 7.42 7.07
CA CYS A 126 4.39 6.01 7.41
C CYS A 126 5.20 5.16 6.43
N LEU A 127 5.95 4.19 6.94
CA LEU A 127 6.75 3.28 6.13
C LEU A 127 6.17 1.88 6.18
N ILE A 128 6.02 1.24 5.03
CA ILE A 128 5.51 -0.13 4.91
C ILE A 128 6.41 -0.92 3.97
N SER A 129 6.99 -2.00 4.48
CA SER A 129 7.73 -2.98 3.68
C SER A 129 6.80 -4.12 3.27
N VAL A 130 6.82 -4.48 1.99
CA VAL A 130 6.14 -5.63 1.43
C VAL A 130 7.20 -6.59 0.89
N TYR A 131 7.26 -7.80 1.44
CA TYR A 131 8.29 -8.78 1.08
C TYR A 131 7.79 -9.75 0.02
N GLN A 132 8.59 -9.93 -1.02
CA GLN A 132 8.34 -10.78 -2.17
C GLN A 132 6.92 -10.60 -2.73
N PRO A 133 6.50 -9.37 -3.08
CA PRO A 133 5.21 -9.18 -3.73
C PRO A 133 5.18 -9.91 -5.08
N ALA A 134 4.03 -10.46 -5.44
CA ALA A 134 3.80 -11.24 -6.65
C ALA A 134 4.12 -10.47 -7.94
N MET A 135 4.25 -9.14 -7.85
CA MET A 135 4.34 -8.18 -8.94
C MET A 135 5.75 -7.57 -9.05
N LEU A 136 6.69 -8.04 -8.22
CA LEU A 136 8.01 -7.45 -8.11
C LEU A 136 8.74 -7.44 -9.46
N GLY A 137 8.62 -8.55 -10.22
CA GLY A 137 9.20 -8.67 -11.55
C GLY A 137 8.65 -7.62 -12.50
N ALA A 138 7.33 -7.53 -12.64
CA ALA A 138 6.64 -6.56 -13.48
C ALA A 138 7.00 -5.12 -13.09
N SER A 139 7.04 -4.81 -11.80
CA SER A 139 7.40 -3.49 -11.29
C SER A 139 8.82 -3.09 -11.66
N LEU A 140 9.80 -4.00 -11.56
CA LEU A 140 11.19 -3.73 -11.95
C LEU A 140 11.38 -3.59 -13.47
N GLN A 141 10.54 -4.24 -14.29
CA GLN A 141 10.61 -4.12 -15.74
C GLN A 141 9.99 -2.82 -16.25
N ILE A 142 9.02 -2.25 -15.53
CA ILE A 142 8.35 -1.00 -15.92
C ILE A 142 9.12 0.24 -15.43
N THR A 143 9.92 0.12 -14.36
CA THR A 143 10.70 1.24 -13.78
C THR A 143 11.86 1.74 -14.65
N GLY A 144 12.07 1.15 -15.83
CA GLY A 144 13.02 1.65 -16.86
C GLY A 144 12.52 2.84 -17.70
N GLU A 145 11.27 3.27 -17.56
CA GLU A 145 10.67 4.32 -18.42
C GLU A 145 10.58 5.73 -17.82
N GLY A 146 11.26 6.00 -16.71
CA GLY A 146 11.23 7.34 -16.09
C GLY A 146 9.84 7.75 -15.59
N SER A 147 8.95 6.80 -15.34
CA SER A 147 7.63 7.06 -14.77
C SER A 147 7.43 6.29 -13.47
N ARG A 148 6.91 6.99 -12.45
CA ARG A 148 6.44 6.44 -11.16
C ARG A 148 5.16 5.59 -11.32
N PHE A 149 5.01 4.92 -12.47
CA PHE A 149 3.82 4.20 -12.89
C PHE A 149 4.16 2.73 -13.01
N SER A 150 4.16 2.05 -11.87
CA SER A 150 4.43 0.61 -11.76
C SER A 150 3.22 -0.09 -11.14
N PRO A 151 3.07 -1.41 -11.35
CA PRO A 151 2.07 -2.20 -10.66
C PRO A 151 2.19 -2.10 -9.14
N GLU A 152 1.32 -1.29 -8.53
CA GLU A 152 1.27 -1.09 -7.08
C GLU A 152 -0.15 -1.22 -6.55
N PHE A 153 -0.45 -2.37 -5.96
CA PHE A 153 -1.79 -2.71 -5.47
C PHE A 153 -1.93 -2.53 -3.97
N VAL A 154 -0.89 -2.81 -3.18
CA VAL A 154 -0.94 -2.68 -1.73
C VAL A 154 -1.06 -1.20 -1.35
N GLY A 155 -0.15 -0.38 -1.88
CA GLY A 155 -0.08 1.03 -1.56
C GLY A 155 -1.31 1.81 -2.00
N SER A 156 -1.81 1.51 -3.20
CA SER A 156 -3.02 2.12 -3.75
C SER A 156 -4.28 1.71 -2.95
N THR A 157 -4.34 0.47 -2.45
CA THR A 157 -5.47 -0.01 -1.63
C THR A 157 -5.46 0.63 -0.24
N LEU A 158 -4.29 0.76 0.39
CA LEU A 158 -4.13 1.48 1.66
C LEU A 158 -4.47 2.97 1.53
N SER A 159 -4.04 3.61 0.43
CA SER A 159 -4.41 4.99 0.11
C SER A 159 -5.93 5.16 0.03
N ALA A 160 -6.64 4.23 -0.63
CA ALA A 160 -8.10 4.25 -0.71
C ALA A 160 -8.78 4.10 0.67
N MET A 161 -8.23 3.26 1.55
CA MET A 161 -8.72 3.10 2.92
C MET A 161 -8.57 4.40 3.72
N TRP A 162 -7.38 5.03 3.68
CA TRP A 162 -7.16 6.31 4.35
C TRP A 162 -8.05 7.42 3.78
N GLU A 163 -8.27 7.45 2.47
CA GLU A 163 -9.18 8.41 1.84
C GLU A 163 -10.63 8.29 2.35
N GLU A 164 -11.09 7.08 2.65
CA GLU A 164 -12.40 6.83 3.28
C GLU A 164 -12.41 7.28 4.74
N ALA A 165 -11.29 7.13 5.46
CA ALA A 165 -11.10 7.60 6.84
C ALA A 165 -10.89 9.12 6.97
N GLY A 166 -10.95 9.88 5.86
CA GLY A 166 -10.74 11.34 5.87
C GLY A 166 -9.27 11.77 5.86
N ILE A 167 -8.36 10.89 5.46
CA ILE A 167 -6.92 11.13 5.38
C ILE A 167 -6.50 11.07 3.91
N THR A 168 -5.79 12.08 3.44
CA THR A 168 -5.17 12.08 2.11
C THR A 168 -3.82 11.39 2.21
N ALA A 169 -3.60 10.38 1.37
CA ALA A 169 -2.37 9.60 1.33
C ALA A 169 -1.70 9.71 -0.06
N SER A 170 -0.45 10.13 -0.08
CA SER A 170 0.47 9.97 -1.22
C SER A 170 1.61 9.05 -0.82
N PHE A 171 2.18 8.31 -1.76
CA PHE A 171 3.33 7.47 -1.46
C PHE A 171 4.31 7.38 -2.60
N GLU A 172 5.55 7.01 -2.25
CA GLU A 172 6.59 6.63 -3.17
C GLU A 172 6.98 5.16 -2.94
N THR A 173 7.44 4.52 -4.01
CA THR A 173 7.81 3.11 -4.01
C THR A 173 9.31 2.99 -4.26
N TYR A 174 9.98 2.22 -3.41
CA TYR A 174 11.39 1.87 -3.54
C TYR A 174 11.53 0.34 -3.54
N PHE A 175 12.60 -0.16 -4.16
CA PHE A 175 12.92 -1.59 -4.18
C PHE A 175 14.25 -1.78 -3.44
N VAL A 176 14.25 -2.69 -2.48
CA VAL A 176 15.39 -2.94 -1.60
C VAL A 176 15.92 -4.35 -1.88
N ASP A 177 17.22 -4.42 -2.12
CA ASP A 177 17.99 -5.66 -2.10
C ASP A 177 18.70 -5.71 -0.74
N GLN A 178 18.35 -6.70 0.07
CA GLN A 178 18.92 -6.88 1.40
C GLN A 178 20.41 -7.28 1.35
N GLU A 179 20.88 -7.74 0.19
CA GLU A 179 22.27 -8.09 -0.04
C GLU A 179 22.96 -6.99 -0.86
N TYR A 180 24.05 -6.43 -0.33
CA TYR A 180 24.88 -5.55 -1.15
C TYR A 180 25.57 -6.35 -2.26
N ARG A 181 25.25 -6.02 -3.50
CA ARG A 181 25.82 -6.66 -4.69
C ARG A 181 26.70 -5.66 -5.45
N PRO A 182 28.02 -5.90 -5.59
CA PRO A 182 28.92 -4.96 -6.25
C PRO A 182 28.59 -4.71 -7.73
N ASN A 183 27.97 -5.69 -8.40
CA ASN A 183 27.57 -5.60 -9.79
C ASN A 183 26.06 -5.29 -9.85
N PRO A 184 25.66 -4.14 -10.42
CA PRO A 184 24.25 -3.74 -10.51
C PRO A 184 23.37 -4.72 -11.30
N LYS A 185 23.95 -5.56 -12.17
CA LYS A 185 23.19 -6.58 -12.90
C LYS A 185 22.73 -7.74 -12.02
N ASP A 186 23.36 -7.90 -10.86
CA ASP A 186 23.02 -8.95 -9.91
C ASP A 186 21.98 -8.47 -8.89
N PHE A 187 21.55 -7.20 -8.98
CA PHE A 187 20.50 -6.59 -8.16
C PHE A 187 19.24 -7.45 -8.21
N PHE A 188 18.87 -7.99 -7.06
CA PHE A 188 17.76 -8.91 -6.92
C PHE A 188 16.94 -8.50 -5.69
N PRO A 189 16.16 -7.42 -5.80
CA PRO A 189 15.37 -6.94 -4.68
C PRO A 189 14.32 -8.00 -4.34
N ASP A 190 14.07 -8.15 -3.05
CA ASP A 190 13.06 -9.02 -2.48
C ASP A 190 12.08 -8.24 -1.59
N GLU A 191 12.30 -6.93 -1.44
CA GLU A 191 11.47 -6.02 -0.68
C GLU A 191 11.02 -4.84 -1.55
N GLN A 192 9.74 -4.51 -1.41
CA GLN A 192 9.14 -3.29 -1.92
C GLN A 192 8.77 -2.39 -0.74
N LEU A 193 9.35 -1.19 -0.71
CA LEU A 193 9.16 -0.22 0.35
C LEU A 193 8.19 0.88 -0.11
N LEU A 194 7.12 1.07 0.66
CA LEU A 194 6.10 2.08 0.43
C LEU A 194 6.25 3.17 1.48
N GLN A 195 6.70 4.34 1.06
CA GLN A 195 6.84 5.51 1.92
C GLN A 195 5.65 6.44 1.71
N PHE A 196 4.74 6.44 2.68
CA PHE A 196 3.55 7.28 2.69
C PHE A 196 3.82 8.64 3.35
N THR A 197 3.15 9.65 2.82
CA THR A 197 2.90 10.94 3.44
C THR A 197 1.40 11.11 3.58
N LEU A 198 0.95 11.27 4.83
CA LEU A 198 -0.44 11.32 5.25
C LEU A 198 -0.77 12.73 5.72
N THR A 199 -1.91 13.27 5.28
CA THR A 199 -2.39 14.60 5.67
C THR A 199 -3.89 14.57 5.86
N ARG A 200 -4.44 15.45 6.69
CA ARG A 200 -5.90 15.58 6.82
C ARG A 200 -6.52 15.99 5.49
N LYS A 201 -7.59 15.32 5.09
CA LYS A 201 -8.40 15.74 3.94
C LYS A 201 -9.09 17.07 4.28
N LYS A 202 -8.83 18.08 3.45
CA LYS A 202 -9.44 19.41 3.55
C LYS A 202 -10.91 19.39 3.20
#